data_AF-A0A089KU48-F1
#
_entry.id   AF-A0A089KU48-F1
#
_cell.length_a   1.000
_cell.length_b   1.000
_cell.length_c   1.000
_cell.angle_alpha   90.00
_cell.angle_beta   90.00
_cell.angle_gamma   90.00
#
_symmetry.space_group_name_H-M   'P 1'
#
loop_
_entity.id
_entity.type
_entity.pdbx_description
1 polymer ?
#
loop_
_entity_poly.entity_id
_entity_poly.type
_entity_poly.pdbx_seq_one_letter_code
_entity_poly.pdbx_strand_id
1 'polypeptide(L)' 'MASKGHNEVKESLREMTRIFRPKDPKKFVKEYVRKYRITGGYEEELTMVVEHEMGRINSSVS' A
#
# COMPACT_ATOMS: atom_id res chain seq x y z
N MET A 1 -20.40 4.41 9.74
CA MET A 1 -19.56 5.55 9.32
C MET A 1 -18.04 5.27 9.37
N ALA A 2 -17.58 4.01 9.43
CA ALA A 2 -16.14 3.67 9.58
C ALA A 2 -15.41 3.29 8.27
N SER A 3 -16.09 3.32 7.12
CA SER A 3 -15.54 2.81 5.85
C SER A 3 -14.74 3.82 5.05
N LYS A 4 -14.91 5.13 5.30
CA LYS A 4 -14.25 6.19 4.51
C LYS A 4 -12.73 6.26 4.75
N GLY A 5 -12.30 6.28 6.02
CA GLY A 5 -10.87 6.35 6.36
C GLY A 5 -10.05 5.14 5.90
N HIS A 6 -10.65 3.94 5.90
CA HIS A 6 -9.95 2.75 5.42
C HIS A 6 -9.70 2.80 3.90
N ASN A 7 -10.56 3.48 3.15
CA ASN A 7 -10.38 3.65 1.71
C ASN A 7 -9.27 4.67 1.41
N GLU A 8 -9.21 5.78 2.15
CA GLU A 8 -8.19 6.83 1.99
C GLU A 8 -6.77 6.29 2.21
N VAL A 9 -6.58 5.42 3.22
CA VAL A 9 -5.28 4.79 3.49
C VAL A 9 -4.81 3.93 2.30
N LYS A 10 -5.72 3.15 1.72
CA LYS A 10 -5.42 2.29 0.57
C LYS A 10 -5.18 3.08 -0.71
N GLU A 11 -5.92 4.15 -0.93
CA GLU A 11 -5.74 5.04 -2.09
C GLU A 11 -4.38 5.73 -2.04
N SER A 12 -4.05 6.36 -0.90
CA SER A 12 -2.72 6.94 -0.66
C SER A 12 -1.60 5.91 -0.83
N LEU A 13 -1.79 4.69 -0.33
CA LEU A 13 -0.79 3.63 -0.46
C LEU A 13 -0.57 3.23 -1.92
N ARG A 14 -1.64 3.10 -2.73
CA ARG A 14 -1.53 2.82 -4.16
C ARG A 14 -0.78 3.90 -4.92
N GLU A 15 -1.07 5.17 -4.62
CA GLU A 15 -0.36 6.30 -5.23
C GLU A 15 1.13 6.26 -4.89
N MET A 16 1.46 6.06 -3.62
CA MET A 16 2.85 5.92 -3.19
C MET A 16 3.53 4.72 -3.85
N THR A 17 2.85 3.58 -4.00
CA THR A 17 3.38 2.40 -4.72
C THR A 17 3.70 2.73 -6.18
N ARG A 18 2.85 3.49 -6.87
CA ARG A 18 3.10 3.89 -8.28
C ARG A 18 4.32 4.81 -8.42
N ILE A 19 4.52 5.70 -7.45
CA ILE A 19 5.63 6.67 -7.43
C ILE A 19 6.95 5.95 -7.10
N PHE A 20 6.97 5.19 -6.01
CA PHE A 20 8.21 4.62 -5.45
C PHE A 20 8.56 3.26 -6.05
N ARG A 21 7.59 2.53 -6.61
CA ARG A 21 7.76 1.17 -7.17
C ARG A 21 8.58 0.26 -6.25
N PRO A 22 8.12 0.03 -5.00
CA PRO A 22 8.89 -0.67 -4.00
C PRO A 22 9.21 -2.11 -4.44
N LYS A 23 10.47 -2.50 -4.31
CA LYS A 23 10.92 -3.88 -4.55
C LYS A 23 10.54 -4.85 -3.43
N ASP A 24 10.34 -4.31 -2.23
CA ASP A 24 9.96 -5.07 -1.03
C ASP A 24 8.66 -4.48 -0.44
N PRO A 25 7.50 -5.06 -0.79
CA PRO A 25 6.20 -4.61 -0.32
C PRO A 25 6.06 -4.62 1.21
N LYS A 26 6.58 -5.64 1.89
CA LYS A 26 6.47 -5.78 3.35
C LYS A 26 7.25 -4.69 4.07
N LYS A 27 8.49 -4.45 3.66
CA LYS A 27 9.31 -3.37 4.21
C LYS A 27 8.65 -2.02 3.97
N PHE A 28 8.16 -1.78 2.76
CA PHE A 28 7.52 -0.54 2.38
C PHE A 28 6.27 -0.24 3.22
N VAL A 29 5.39 -1.23 3.41
CA VAL A 29 4.19 -1.09 4.25
C VAL A 29 4.54 -0.85 5.71
N LYS A 30 5.55 -1.54 6.25
CA LYS A 30 5.99 -1.34 7.63
C LYS A 30 6.47 0.10 7.87
N GLU A 31 7.22 0.66 6.93
CA GLU A 31 7.64 2.07 7.00
C GLU A 31 6.46 3.03 6.83
N TYR A 32 5.53 2.74 5.92
CA TYR A 32 4.32 3.51 5.72
C TYR A 32 3.45 3.59 6.98
N VAL A 33 3.11 2.43 7.57
CA VAL A 33 2.33 2.33 8.81
C VAL A 33 2.99 3.09 9.95
N ARG A 34 4.32 2.94 10.10
CA ARG A 34 5.10 3.66 11.11
C ARG A 34 5.09 5.18 10.88
N LYS A 35 5.26 5.63 9.64
CA LYS A 35 5.32 7.06 9.27
C LYS A 35 4.00 7.78 9.53
N TYR A 36 2.89 7.13 9.20
CA TYR A 36 1.55 7.74 9.32
C TYR A 36 0.80 7.35 10.61
N ARG A 37 1.46 6.61 11.51
CA ARG A 37 0.87 6.13 12.78
C ARG A 37 -0.47 5.41 12.57
N ILE A 38 -0.54 4.61 11.50
CA ILE A 38 -1.72 3.81 11.21
C ILE A 38 -1.84 2.75 12.30
N THR A 39 -3.05 2.54 12.79
CA THR A 39 -3.34 1.54 13.82
C THR A 39 -2.86 0.16 13.35
N GLY A 40 -2.22 -0.60 14.23
CA GLY A 40 -1.72 -1.94 13.89
C GLY A 40 -2.81 -2.91 13.47
N GLY A 41 -2.43 -4.00 12.79
CA GLY A 41 -3.35 -5.06 12.35
C GLY A 41 -3.76 -5.04 10.88
N TYR A 42 -3.41 -3.99 10.13
CA TYR A 42 -3.70 -3.88 8.69
C TYR A 42 -2.48 -4.14 7.80
N GLU A 43 -1.30 -4.46 8.36
CA GLU A 43 -0.05 -4.56 7.61
C GLU A 43 -0.10 -5.62 6.52
N GLU A 44 -0.73 -6.77 6.79
CA GLU A 44 -0.88 -7.84 5.81
C GLU A 44 -1.79 -7.41 4.66
N GLU A 45 -2.94 -6.81 4.97
CA GLU A 45 -3.89 -6.29 3.98
C GLU A 45 -3.26 -5.20 3.10
N LEU A 46 -2.55 -4.24 3.71
CA LEU A 46 -1.83 -3.19 2.99
C LEU A 46 -0.70 -3.76 2.13
N THR A 47 -0.05 -4.84 2.56
CA THR A 47 0.97 -5.54 1.75
C THR A 47 0.35 -6.13 0.50
N MET A 48 -0.82 -6.78 0.60
CA MET A 48 -1.53 -7.31 -0.57
C MET A 48 -1.91 -6.20 -1.56
N VAL A 49 -2.28 -5.02 -1.07
CA VAL A 49 -2.58 -3.86 -1.92
C VAL A 49 -1.35 -3.44 -2.73
N VAL A 50 -0.17 -3.38 -2.10
CA VAL A 50 1.08 -3.01 -2.76
C VAL A 50 1.50 -4.07 -3.77
N GLU A 51 1.43 -5.35 -3.41
CA GLU A 51 1.76 -6.47 -4.30
C GLU A 51 0.88 -6.48 -5.55
N HIS A 52 -0.43 -6.32 -5.36
CA HIS A 52 -1.38 -6.25 -6.46
C HIS A 52 -1.12 -5.05 -7.38
N GLU A 53 -0.86 -3.87 -6.82
CA GLU A 53 -0.58 -2.68 -7.62
C GLU A 53 0.77 -2.80 -8.37
N MET A 54 1.80 -3.39 -7.76
CA MET A 54 3.05 -3.71 -8.45
C MET A 54 2.86 -4.73 -9.58
N GLY A 55 2.03 -5.75 -9.36
CA GLY A 55 1.64 -6.71 -10.39
C GLY A 55 0.98 -6.02 -11.60
N ARG A 56 0.07 -5.09 -11.35
CA ARG A 56 -0.58 -4.28 -12.40
C ARG A 56 0.39 -3.39 -13.15
N ILE A 57 1.29 -2.71 -12.45
CA ILE A 57 2.29 -1.84 -13.09
C ILE A 57 3.17 -2.68 -14.02
N ASN A 58 3.61 -3.86 -13.57
CA ASN A 58 4.47 -4.73 -14.38
C ASN A 58 3.74 -5.32 -15.60
N SER A 59 2.45 -5.67 -15.46
CA SER A 59 1.66 -6.17 -16.60
C SER A 59 1.25 -5.09 -17.59
N SER A 60 1.18 -3.83 -17.17
CA SER A 60 0.84 -2.68 -18.05
C SER A 60 2.01 -2.22 -18.92
N VAL A 61 3.24 -2.69 -18.65
CA VAL A 61 4.47 -2.32 -19.37
C VAL A 61 4.83 -3.41 -20.42
N SER A 62 3.95 -4.38 -20.66
CA SER A 62 4.12 -5.47 -21.64
C SER A 62 3.41 -5.19 -22.96
#